data_AF-A0AA38WL61-F1
#
_entry.id   AF-A0AA38WL61-F1
#
_cell.length_a   1.000
_cell.length_b   1.000
_cell.length_c   1.000
_cell.angle_alpha   90.00
_cell.angle_beta   90.00
_cell.angle_gamma   90.00
#
_symmetry.space_group_name_H-M   'P 1'
#
loop_
_entity.id
_entity.type
_entity.pdbx_description
1 polymer ?
#
loop_
_entity_poly.entity_id
_entity_poly.type
_entity_poly.pdbx_seq_one_letter_code
_entity_poly.pdbx_strand_id
1 'polypeptide(L)'
;MEALPAELTIDILSRLPVKTIVHCKLVCKKWRNLVLDSFPVNRHLSGSVPIGIIIHHNPRIYLGGSLIVPNDPGTLKWVKIEDKVDHHNLHYNRLLSLDLNLAPILQNTQMGHVGSVNGLICLRQYYPDLNFDDTYICNPVTREYMILPRQRSRRDSFAGVVYGFGMSSSLTGEYKVVQTFQTEVLEAEVYTLGKGQWRSLGPVSVPIPYCLNTFHQFYGPFLNNHCHWIVSDNEICTFDLDKETFQLFPSPPVKQNRFRRQSLAILKGCLCKLDTYYFKLTIWVMKEYGIKNTWHKENFNQYPSMEDLPIELTVDIISRLPVNTIIHCKRVCKKWRNLVSDSSFVNLHHSKSHQTGLVIYRRKDYKDPGILEWVEIVDCHHHPFRTLDLNLAHLAPILQNSKINRMVSVNGLICLWQISPGLKFDDTYVCNPVTREIIILPRQQQKYRQGFSSFFYGFGVSSLTGEYKVVKLSQPGVSLETNVYTLGTRQWRNLGQVPYPIRASNGSFLNDHFHWIV
;
A
#
# COMPACT_ATOMS: atom_id res chain seq x y z
N MET A 1 -10.16 -38.85 -26.41
CA MET A 1 -11.05 -37.70 -26.08
C MET A 1 -11.70 -37.13 -27.36
N GLU A 2 -11.93 -37.94 -28.40
CA GLU A 2 -12.39 -37.49 -29.74
C GLU A 2 -13.92 -37.36 -29.89
N ALA A 3 -14.71 -37.70 -28.87
CA ALA A 3 -16.16 -37.87 -28.99
C ALA A 3 -17.03 -36.79 -28.30
N LEU A 4 -16.48 -35.66 -27.85
CA LEU A 4 -17.30 -34.56 -27.32
C LEU A 4 -17.82 -33.66 -28.46
N PRO A 5 -19.15 -33.38 -28.51
CA PRO A 5 -19.74 -32.38 -29.40
C PRO A 5 -19.08 -31.01 -29.22
N ALA A 6 -18.99 -30.23 -30.31
CA ALA A 6 -18.34 -28.91 -30.30
C ALA A 6 -18.97 -27.97 -29.27
N GLU A 7 -20.30 -27.99 -29.15
CA GLU A 7 -21.07 -27.16 -28.22
C GLU A 7 -20.76 -27.46 -26.74
N LEU A 8 -20.69 -28.74 -26.37
CA LEU A 8 -20.31 -29.17 -25.02
C LEU A 8 -18.84 -28.87 -24.72
N THR A 9 -17.97 -28.98 -25.73
CA THR A 9 -16.56 -28.59 -25.61
C THR A 9 -16.42 -27.09 -25.36
N ILE A 10 -17.19 -26.25 -26.08
CA ILE A 10 -17.22 -24.79 -25.86
C ILE A 10 -17.76 -24.46 -24.47
N ASP A 11 -18.82 -25.13 -24.00
CA ASP A 11 -19.35 -24.92 -22.65
C ASP A 11 -18.31 -25.23 -21.57
N ILE A 12 -17.65 -26.38 -21.67
CA ILE A 12 -16.58 -26.79 -20.74
C ILE A 12 -15.44 -25.77 -20.76
N LEU A 13 -14.93 -25.43 -21.96
CA LEU A 13 -13.84 -24.47 -22.09
C LEU A 13 -14.23 -23.07 -21.57
N SER A 14 -15.49 -22.66 -21.73
CA SER A 14 -15.98 -21.35 -21.25
C SER A 14 -16.02 -21.22 -19.73
N ARG A 15 -15.99 -22.33 -18.98
CA ARG A 15 -15.95 -22.33 -17.51
C ARG A 15 -14.53 -22.33 -16.94
N LEU A 16 -13.51 -22.49 -17.80
CA LEU A 16 -12.12 -22.51 -17.38
C LEU A 16 -11.57 -21.08 -17.19
N PRO A 17 -10.58 -20.87 -16.30
CA PRO A 17 -9.84 -19.61 -16.24
C PRO A 17 -9.22 -19.26 -17.60
N VAL A 18 -9.18 -17.97 -17.94
CA VAL A 18 -8.65 -17.52 -19.25
C VAL A 18 -7.21 -17.93 -19.49
N LYS A 19 -6.37 -18.00 -18.44
CA LYS A 19 -5.02 -18.61 -18.53
C LYS A 19 -5.09 -20.04 -19.08
N THR A 20 -5.99 -20.86 -18.54
CA THR A 20 -6.15 -22.25 -18.94
C THR A 20 -6.66 -22.36 -20.38
N ILE A 21 -7.61 -21.50 -20.78
CA ILE A 21 -8.13 -21.45 -22.15
C ILE A 21 -7.02 -21.16 -23.18
N VAL A 22 -6.07 -20.28 -22.87
CA VAL A 22 -4.90 -20.02 -23.75
C VAL A 22 -4.08 -21.29 -23.96
N HIS A 23 -3.84 -22.06 -22.91
CA HIS A 23 -3.09 -23.31 -23.00
C HIS A 23 -3.89 -24.41 -23.72
N CYS A 24 -5.22 -24.39 -23.65
CA CYS A 24 -6.09 -25.32 -24.38
C CYS A 24 -5.89 -25.26 -25.90
N LYS A 25 -5.43 -24.12 -26.45
CA LYS A 25 -5.07 -24.01 -27.89
C LYS A 25 -3.91 -24.92 -28.29
N LEU A 26 -3.05 -25.30 -27.35
CA LEU A 26 -1.86 -26.12 -27.60
C LEU A 26 -2.17 -27.62 -27.62
N VAL A 27 -3.40 -28.02 -27.25
CA VAL A 27 -3.78 -29.43 -27.07
C VAL A 27 -3.96 -30.14 -28.42
N CYS A 28 -4.76 -29.58 -29.33
CA CYS A 28 -4.94 -30.14 -30.69
C CYS A 28 -5.54 -29.11 -31.66
N LYS A 29 -5.48 -29.39 -32.97
CA LYS A 29 -6.05 -28.51 -34.02
C LYS A 29 -7.53 -28.21 -33.83
N LYS A 30 -8.33 -29.20 -33.40
CA LYS A 30 -9.76 -29.03 -33.11
C LYS A 30 -9.99 -28.02 -31.98
N TRP A 31 -9.25 -28.14 -30.88
CA TRP A 31 -9.36 -27.21 -29.74
C TRP A 31 -8.82 -25.82 -30.10
N ARG A 32 -7.72 -25.75 -30.85
CA ARG A 32 -7.20 -24.50 -31.39
C ARG A 32 -8.26 -23.76 -32.20
N ASN A 33 -8.92 -24.45 -33.14
CA ASN A 33 -9.96 -23.85 -33.97
C ASN A 33 -11.21 -23.49 -33.15
N LEU A 34 -11.62 -24.30 -32.17
CA LEU A 34 -12.74 -23.93 -31.28
C LEU A 34 -12.47 -22.66 -30.45
N VAL A 35 -11.23 -22.48 -29.97
CA VAL A 35 -10.85 -21.27 -29.24
C VAL A 35 -10.68 -20.05 -30.16
N LEU A 36 -10.39 -20.26 -31.45
CA LEU A 36 -10.23 -19.18 -32.44
C LEU A 36 -11.57 -18.78 -33.09
N ASP A 37 -12.39 -19.75 -33.47
CA ASP A 37 -13.59 -19.58 -34.31
C ASP A 37 -14.88 -19.41 -33.50
N SER A 38 -14.92 -19.89 -32.24
CA SER A 38 -16.18 -20.10 -31.52
C SER A 38 -16.10 -19.91 -30.01
N PHE A 39 -15.16 -19.10 -29.53
CA PHE A 39 -15.29 -18.49 -28.21
C PHE A 39 -16.12 -17.21 -28.36
N PRO A 40 -17.45 -17.24 -28.14
CA PRO A 40 -18.17 -16.02 -27.92
C PRO A 40 -17.56 -15.41 -26.66
N VAL A 41 -16.82 -14.32 -26.83
CA VAL A 41 -16.37 -13.48 -25.73
C VAL A 41 -17.57 -13.16 -24.80
N ASN A 42 -18.78 -13.12 -25.36
CA ASN A 42 -20.04 -12.97 -24.65
C ASN A 42 -20.36 -14.07 -23.61
N ARG A 43 -19.97 -15.33 -23.80
CA ARG A 43 -20.38 -16.43 -22.89
C ARG A 43 -19.47 -16.56 -21.65
N HIS A 44 -18.21 -16.15 -21.77
CA HIS A 44 -17.30 -15.99 -20.61
C HIS A 44 -17.69 -14.73 -19.80
N LEU A 45 -18.11 -13.66 -20.49
CA LEU A 45 -18.60 -12.42 -19.89
C LEU A 45 -19.94 -12.57 -19.16
N SER A 46 -20.83 -13.48 -19.60
CA SER A 46 -22.15 -13.67 -19.00
C SER A 46 -22.17 -14.57 -17.75
N GLY A 47 -21.13 -15.38 -17.53
CA GLY A 47 -21.16 -16.46 -16.52
C GLY A 47 -20.12 -16.40 -15.40
N SER A 48 -19.09 -15.55 -15.49
CA SER A 48 -17.99 -15.54 -14.51
C SER A 48 -17.58 -14.12 -14.12
N VAL A 49 -17.98 -13.71 -12.91
CA VAL A 49 -17.32 -12.62 -12.18
C VAL A 49 -15.90 -13.11 -11.86
N PRO A 50 -14.90 -12.54 -12.53
CA PRO A 50 -14.31 -11.33 -11.99
C PRO A 50 -13.96 -10.30 -13.07
N ILE A 51 -14.29 -9.06 -12.76
CA ILE A 51 -13.88 -7.86 -13.50
C ILE A 51 -12.35 -7.82 -13.49
N GLY A 52 -11.73 -8.15 -14.63
CA GLY A 52 -10.31 -7.97 -14.84
C GLY A 52 -10.04 -6.59 -15.41
N ILE A 53 -9.09 -5.84 -14.84
CA ILE A 53 -8.64 -4.55 -15.37
C ILE A 53 -7.40 -4.78 -16.23
N ILE A 54 -7.36 -4.14 -17.40
CA ILE A 54 -6.14 -4.04 -18.20
C ILE A 54 -5.49 -2.70 -17.90
N ILE A 55 -4.28 -2.74 -17.35
CA ILE A 55 -3.47 -1.56 -17.03
C ILE A 55 -2.40 -1.44 -18.09
N HIS A 56 -2.44 -0.36 -18.86
CA HIS A 56 -1.34 0.02 -19.75
C HIS A 56 -0.33 0.84 -18.94
N HIS A 57 0.78 0.19 -18.58
CA HIS A 57 1.87 0.84 -17.87
C HIS A 57 2.87 1.39 -18.89
N ASN A 58 2.82 2.70 -19.10
CA ASN A 58 3.77 3.44 -19.92
C ASN A 58 4.64 4.32 -19.00
N PRO A 59 5.98 4.15 -18.96
CA PRO A 59 6.84 4.88 -18.04
C PRO A 59 6.89 6.35 -18.43
N ARG A 60 6.18 7.24 -17.72
CA ARG A 60 6.30 8.69 -17.92
C ARG A 60 7.28 9.28 -16.91
N ILE A 61 8.28 10.02 -17.38
CA ILE A 61 9.27 10.68 -16.54
C ILE A 61 8.91 12.17 -16.43
N TYR A 62 8.77 12.68 -15.21
CA TYR A 62 8.62 14.12 -14.98
C TYR A 62 9.97 14.70 -14.55
N LEU A 63 10.54 15.57 -15.37
CA LEU A 63 11.76 16.32 -15.04
C LEU A 63 11.49 17.82 -15.21
N GLY A 64 11.69 18.59 -14.13
CA GLY A 64 11.65 20.06 -14.18
C GLY A 64 10.31 20.68 -14.61
N GLY A 65 9.18 20.02 -14.35
CA GLY A 65 7.85 20.49 -14.78
C GLY A 65 7.47 20.10 -16.22
N SER A 66 8.38 19.48 -16.96
CA SER A 66 8.12 18.92 -18.30
C SER A 66 7.97 17.41 -18.24
N LEU A 67 6.96 16.90 -18.96
CA LEU A 67 6.74 15.47 -19.14
C LEU A 67 7.67 14.96 -20.25
N ILE A 68 8.64 14.14 -19.90
CA ILE A 68 9.40 13.35 -20.87
C ILE A 68 8.70 12.01 -21.00
N VAL A 69 8.13 11.75 -22.19
CA VAL A 69 7.59 10.45 -22.55
C VAL A 69 8.71 9.70 -23.29
N PRO A 70 9.34 8.68 -22.67
CA PRO A 70 10.27 7.82 -23.36
C PRO A 70 9.57 7.17 -24.56
N ASN A 71 10.33 6.87 -25.60
CA ASN A 71 9.89 6.05 -26.71
C ASN A 71 9.81 4.58 -26.24
N ASP A 72 8.86 4.28 -25.35
CA ASP A 72 8.58 2.95 -24.83
C ASP A 72 7.07 2.66 -25.00
N PRO A 73 6.69 1.61 -25.73
CA PRO A 73 5.30 1.22 -25.89
C PRO A 73 4.68 0.77 -24.56
N GLY A 74 5.49 0.40 -23.57
CA GLY A 74 5.06 -0.02 -22.24
C GLY A 74 4.54 -1.45 -22.19
N THR A 75 3.89 -1.79 -21.07
CA THR A 75 3.37 -3.14 -20.81
C THR A 75 1.87 -3.13 -20.56
N LEU A 76 1.15 -4.06 -21.17
CA LEU A 76 -0.25 -4.33 -20.85
C LEU A 76 -0.32 -5.40 -19.76
N LYS A 77 -0.83 -5.04 -18.59
CA LYS A 77 -1.00 -5.95 -17.45
C LYS A 77 -2.47 -6.23 -17.26
N TRP A 78 -2.86 -7.49 -17.42
CA TRP A 78 -4.20 -7.93 -17.08
C TRP A 78 -4.25 -8.43 -15.65
N VAL A 79 -5.14 -7.81 -14.89
CA VAL A 79 -5.18 -7.88 -13.46
C VAL A 79 -6.57 -8.30 -13.03
N LYS A 80 -6.68 -9.43 -12.34
CA LYS A 80 -7.94 -9.83 -11.70
C LYS A 80 -8.08 -9.07 -10.39
N ILE A 81 -9.18 -8.34 -10.23
CA ILE A 81 -9.57 -7.83 -8.92
C ILE A 81 -10.34 -8.95 -8.23
N GLU A 82 -9.73 -9.53 -7.20
CA GLU A 82 -10.41 -10.43 -6.27
C GLU A 82 -10.93 -9.61 -5.10
N ASP A 83 -12.25 -9.66 -4.90
CA ASP A 83 -12.90 -9.11 -3.71
C ASP A 83 -12.73 -10.13 -2.58
N LYS A 84 -11.50 -10.30 -2.09
CA LYS A 84 -11.24 -11.06 -0.86
C LYS A 84 -11.35 -10.11 0.32
N VAL A 85 -12.06 -10.57 1.34
CA VAL A 85 -12.32 -9.86 2.61
C VAL A 85 -11.03 -9.62 3.43
N ASP A 86 -9.88 -10.13 2.96
CA ASP A 86 -8.60 -9.95 3.64
C ASP A 86 -7.99 -8.56 3.40
N HIS A 87 -7.98 -7.82 4.50
CA HIS A 87 -7.53 -6.47 4.68
C HIS A 87 -6.15 -6.13 4.08
N HIS A 88 -6.11 -4.95 3.42
CA HIS A 88 -4.95 -4.05 3.24
C HIS A 88 -4.00 -4.26 2.06
N ASN A 89 -4.23 -5.23 1.19
CA ASN A 89 -3.65 -5.22 -0.15
C ASN A 89 -4.77 -5.53 -1.15
N LEU A 90 -4.98 -4.68 -2.15
CA LEU A 90 -5.59 -5.12 -3.40
C LEU A 90 -4.69 -6.25 -3.93
N HIS A 91 -4.97 -7.49 -3.52
CA HIS A 91 -4.22 -8.65 -3.97
C HIS A 91 -4.64 -8.90 -5.40
N TYR A 92 -3.87 -8.31 -6.29
CA TYR A 92 -4.16 -8.34 -7.70
C TYR A 92 -3.40 -9.53 -8.29
N ASN A 93 -4.13 -10.61 -8.57
CA ASN A 93 -3.52 -11.77 -9.20
C ASN A 93 -3.21 -11.41 -10.66
N ARG A 94 -1.91 -11.30 -10.99
CA ARG A 94 -1.45 -11.03 -12.35
C ARG A 94 -1.87 -12.21 -13.23
N LEU A 95 -2.91 -12.00 -14.05
CA LEU A 95 -3.43 -13.03 -14.93
C LEU A 95 -2.64 -13.11 -16.23
N LEU A 96 -2.19 -11.97 -16.76
CA LEU A 96 -1.39 -11.96 -17.97
C LEU A 96 -0.58 -10.68 -18.00
N SER A 97 0.61 -10.75 -18.59
CA SER A 97 1.35 -9.57 -19.00
C SER A 97 1.74 -9.74 -20.45
N LEU A 98 1.45 -8.71 -21.24
CA LEU A 98 1.95 -8.57 -22.58
C LEU A 98 2.91 -7.39 -22.59
N ASP A 99 4.19 -7.68 -22.73
CA ASP A 99 5.19 -6.65 -22.97
C ASP A 99 5.15 -6.28 -24.44
N LEU A 100 4.77 -5.03 -24.75
CA LEU A 100 4.64 -4.57 -26.13
C LEU A 100 6.02 -4.41 -26.79
N ASN A 101 7.11 -4.32 -26.01
CA ASN A 101 8.48 -4.30 -26.55
C ASN A 101 8.88 -5.63 -27.21
N LEU A 102 8.18 -6.72 -26.90
CA LEU A 102 8.43 -8.02 -27.56
C LEU A 102 7.92 -8.04 -29.01
N ALA A 103 7.07 -7.10 -29.41
CA ALA A 103 6.66 -6.95 -30.81
C ALA A 103 7.64 -5.99 -31.51
N PRO A 104 8.45 -6.46 -32.47
CA PRO A 104 9.47 -5.63 -33.12
C PRO A 104 8.91 -4.34 -33.75
N ILE A 105 7.67 -4.39 -34.25
CA ILE A 105 6.99 -3.25 -34.87
C ILE A 105 6.60 -2.14 -33.88
N LEU A 106 6.52 -2.44 -32.58
CA LEU A 106 6.12 -1.50 -31.53
C LEU A 106 7.32 -0.98 -30.73
N GLN A 107 8.53 -1.47 -30.98
CA GLN A 107 9.74 -1.04 -30.27
C GLN A 107 10.08 0.42 -30.56
N ASN A 108 10.44 1.17 -29.53
CA ASN A 108 10.77 2.59 -29.62
C ASN A 108 9.58 3.48 -30.05
N THR A 109 8.36 3.10 -29.67
CA THR A 109 7.13 3.80 -30.12
C THR A 109 6.31 4.29 -28.93
N GLN A 110 5.59 5.40 -29.11
CA GLN A 110 4.65 5.88 -28.09
C GLN A 110 3.26 5.32 -28.36
N MET A 111 2.83 4.40 -27.50
CA MET A 111 1.50 3.81 -27.57
C MET A 111 0.53 4.52 -26.63
N GLY A 112 -0.66 4.82 -27.15
CA GLY A 112 -1.84 5.22 -26.39
C GLY A 112 -2.92 4.16 -26.48
N HIS A 113 -3.66 3.96 -25.40
CA HIS A 113 -4.88 3.18 -25.44
C HIS A 113 -6.00 3.99 -26.13
N VAL A 114 -6.92 3.33 -26.83
CA VAL A 114 -8.10 3.98 -27.45
C VAL A 114 -9.36 3.54 -26.71
N GLY A 115 -9.53 2.23 -26.57
CA GLY A 115 -10.69 1.63 -25.95
C GLY A 115 -10.59 0.10 -25.98
N SER A 116 -11.53 -0.57 -25.33
CA SER A 116 -11.63 -2.03 -25.35
C SER A 116 -13.08 -2.46 -25.41
N VAL A 117 -13.37 -3.51 -26.16
CA VAL A 117 -14.70 -4.11 -26.28
C VAL A 117 -14.53 -5.61 -26.50
N ASN A 118 -15.32 -6.43 -25.81
CA ASN A 118 -15.33 -7.88 -25.97
C ASN A 118 -13.92 -8.51 -25.98
N GLY A 119 -13.06 -8.12 -25.04
CA GLY A 119 -11.70 -8.66 -24.92
C GLY A 119 -10.71 -8.20 -25.99
N LEU A 120 -11.13 -7.44 -27.00
CA LEU A 120 -10.25 -6.74 -27.94
C LEU A 120 -9.85 -5.38 -27.38
N ILE A 121 -8.62 -4.96 -27.66
CA ILE A 121 -8.10 -3.65 -27.30
C ILE A 121 -7.72 -2.92 -28.58
N CYS A 122 -8.12 -1.67 -28.68
CA CYS A 122 -7.63 -0.74 -29.70
C CYS A 122 -6.50 0.11 -29.10
N LEU A 123 -5.37 0.14 -29.79
CA LEU A 123 -4.19 0.91 -29.44
C LEU A 123 -3.83 1.84 -30.61
N ARG A 124 -3.36 3.03 -30.28
CA ARG A 124 -2.87 4.02 -31.21
C ARG A 124 -1.38 4.21 -31.00
N GLN A 125 -0.61 4.16 -32.08
CA GLN A 125 0.77 4.57 -32.09
C GLN A 125 0.88 5.99 -32.62
N TYR A 126 1.41 6.88 -31.80
CA TYR A 126 1.62 8.27 -32.16
C TYR A 126 3.06 8.52 -32.59
N TYR A 127 3.23 9.24 -33.70
CA TYR A 127 4.51 9.68 -34.23
C TYR A 127 4.56 11.21 -34.18
N PRO A 128 5.30 11.83 -33.25
CA PRO A 128 5.34 13.29 -33.10
C PRO A 128 5.73 14.03 -34.37
N ASP A 129 6.62 13.43 -35.16
CA ASP A 129 7.18 14.04 -36.37
C ASP A 129 6.40 13.69 -37.66
N LEU A 130 5.32 12.90 -37.57
CA LEU A 130 4.55 12.43 -38.73
C LEU A 130 3.07 12.82 -38.60
N ASN A 131 2.47 13.21 -39.73
CA ASN A 131 1.05 13.58 -39.79
C ASN A 131 0.09 12.37 -39.84
N PHE A 132 0.52 11.20 -39.36
CA PHE A 132 -0.30 9.99 -39.35
C PHE A 132 -0.05 9.14 -38.09
N ASP A 133 -1.04 8.34 -37.73
CA ASP A 133 -0.95 7.34 -36.67
C ASP A 133 -1.15 5.95 -37.23
N ASP A 134 -0.56 4.95 -36.58
CA ASP A 134 -0.96 3.56 -36.77
C ASP A 134 -1.97 3.16 -35.71
N THR A 135 -3.01 2.43 -36.13
CA THR A 135 -4.03 1.90 -35.22
C THR A 135 -3.97 0.38 -35.22
N TYR A 136 -3.92 -0.19 -34.03
CA TYR A 136 -3.79 -1.62 -33.80
C TYR A 136 -5.02 -2.13 -33.07
N ILE A 137 -5.60 -3.22 -33.55
CA ILE A 137 -6.55 -4.01 -32.78
C ILE A 137 -5.81 -5.25 -32.31
N CYS A 138 -5.71 -5.42 -31.00
CA CYS A 138 -5.03 -6.57 -30.42
C CYS A 138 -5.96 -7.39 -29.54
N ASN A 139 -5.77 -8.71 -29.62
CA ASN A 139 -6.32 -9.65 -28.68
C ASN A 139 -5.20 -10.04 -27.70
N PRO A 140 -5.19 -9.51 -26.46
CA PRO A 140 -4.11 -9.76 -25.51
C PRO A 140 -4.03 -11.24 -25.09
N VAL A 141 -5.14 -11.98 -25.18
CA VAL A 141 -5.23 -13.40 -24.82
C VAL A 141 -4.56 -14.27 -25.88
N THR A 142 -4.81 -13.98 -27.16
CA THR A 142 -4.25 -14.76 -28.26
C THR A 142 -2.89 -14.25 -28.73
N ARG A 143 -2.52 -13.02 -28.32
CA ARG A 143 -1.35 -12.26 -28.78
C ARG A 143 -1.38 -11.97 -30.28
N GLU A 144 -2.53 -12.11 -30.91
CA GLU A 144 -2.75 -11.72 -32.30
C GLU A 144 -3.10 -10.23 -32.33
N TYR A 145 -2.66 -9.57 -33.39
CA TYR A 145 -2.98 -8.17 -33.65
C TYR A 145 -3.21 -7.99 -35.14
N MET A 146 -3.99 -6.96 -35.47
CA MET A 146 -4.12 -6.44 -36.83
C MET A 146 -3.82 -4.95 -36.84
N ILE A 147 -3.23 -4.50 -37.93
CA ILE A 147 -2.93 -3.10 -38.19
C ILE A 147 -4.01 -2.58 -39.14
N LEU A 148 -4.63 -1.46 -38.77
CA LEU A 148 -5.59 -0.80 -39.66
C LEU A 148 -4.84 -0.03 -40.75
N PRO A 149 -5.39 0.05 -41.98
CA PRO A 149 -4.77 0.78 -43.06
C PRO A 149 -4.60 2.26 -42.68
N ARG A 150 -3.45 2.83 -43.03
CA ARG A 150 -3.18 4.26 -42.86
C ARG A 150 -4.06 5.07 -43.81
N GLN A 151 -4.80 6.03 -43.27
CA GLN A 151 -5.46 7.07 -44.06
C GLN A 151 -4.54 8.29 -44.18
N ARG A 152 -4.50 8.89 -45.38
CA ARG A 152 -3.59 9.97 -45.78
C ARG A 152 -4.25 11.35 -45.74
N SER A 153 -5.23 11.55 -44.86
CA SER A 153 -5.90 12.84 -44.71
C SER A 153 -4.88 13.85 -44.15
N ARG A 154 -4.68 14.97 -44.85
CA ARG A 154 -3.67 15.99 -44.52
C ARG A 154 -4.07 16.66 -43.21
N ARG A 155 -3.53 16.19 -42.09
CA ARG A 155 -3.78 16.77 -40.77
C ARG A 155 -3.06 18.11 -40.65
N ASP A 156 -3.72 19.09 -40.04
CA ASP A 156 -3.01 20.24 -39.50
C ASP A 156 -2.14 19.77 -38.33
N SER A 157 -0.85 20.14 -38.32
CA SER A 157 0.17 19.64 -37.36
C SER A 157 -0.14 19.96 -35.91
N PHE A 158 -1.06 20.90 -35.65
CA PHE A 158 -1.46 21.32 -34.31
C PHE A 158 -2.74 20.69 -33.78
N ALA A 159 -3.45 19.88 -34.59
CA ALA A 159 -4.77 19.36 -34.23
C ALA A 159 -4.73 17.92 -33.69
N GLY A 160 -5.21 17.74 -32.46
CA GLY A 160 -5.34 16.42 -31.84
C GLY A 160 -6.42 15.56 -32.49
N VAL A 161 -6.10 14.29 -32.73
CA VAL A 161 -7.06 13.27 -33.22
C VAL A 161 -7.73 12.58 -32.03
N VAL A 162 -9.06 12.51 -32.02
CA VAL A 162 -9.85 11.75 -31.04
C VAL A 162 -10.20 10.40 -31.64
N TYR A 163 -10.10 9.33 -30.84
CA TYR A 163 -10.45 7.97 -31.26
C TYR A 163 -11.53 7.37 -30.35
N GLY A 164 -12.31 6.46 -30.90
CA GLY A 164 -13.23 5.57 -30.18
C GLY A 164 -13.20 4.18 -30.78
N PHE A 165 -13.42 3.17 -29.94
CA PHE A 165 -13.48 1.78 -30.37
C PHE A 165 -14.64 1.08 -29.67
N GLY A 166 -15.49 0.42 -30.45
CA GLY A 166 -16.66 -0.25 -29.94
C GLY A 166 -17.26 -1.23 -30.93
N MET A 167 -18.45 -1.71 -30.61
CA MET A 167 -19.23 -2.62 -31.44
C MET A 167 -20.61 -2.01 -31.67
N SER A 168 -21.14 -2.13 -32.89
CA SER A 168 -22.54 -1.82 -33.16
C SER A 168 -23.47 -2.81 -32.44
N SER A 169 -24.78 -2.54 -32.43
CA SER A 169 -25.77 -3.38 -31.76
C SER A 169 -25.62 -4.87 -32.07
N SER A 170 -26.15 -5.70 -31.18
CA SER A 170 -26.15 -7.16 -31.31
C SER A 170 -26.79 -7.67 -32.62
N LEU A 171 -27.54 -6.82 -33.33
CA LEU A 171 -28.11 -7.11 -34.64
C LEU A 171 -27.04 -7.19 -35.75
N THR A 172 -26.02 -6.33 -35.70
CA THR A 172 -24.95 -6.29 -36.71
C THR A 172 -23.63 -6.83 -36.17
N GLY A 173 -23.33 -6.60 -34.89
CA GLY A 173 -22.14 -7.13 -34.20
C GLY A 173 -20.81 -6.68 -34.83
N GLU A 174 -20.82 -5.59 -35.61
CA GLU A 174 -19.65 -5.10 -36.32
C GLU A 174 -18.77 -4.28 -35.37
N TYR A 175 -17.49 -4.63 -35.29
CA TYR A 175 -16.50 -3.84 -34.58
C TYR A 175 -16.10 -2.63 -35.43
N LYS A 176 -16.11 -1.45 -34.81
CA LYS A 176 -15.85 -0.18 -35.49
C LYS A 176 -14.86 0.66 -34.70
N VAL A 177 -13.93 1.29 -35.42
CA VAL A 177 -13.08 2.36 -34.90
C VAL A 177 -13.54 3.67 -35.52
N VAL A 178 -13.78 4.67 -34.69
CA VAL A 178 -14.06 6.05 -35.14
C VAL A 178 -12.86 6.91 -34.82
N GLN A 179 -12.51 7.79 -35.75
CA GLN A 179 -11.50 8.83 -35.53
C GLN A 179 -12.03 10.17 -36.01
N THR A 180 -11.62 11.25 -35.34
CA THR A 180 -11.95 12.62 -35.74
C THR A 180 -10.67 13.42 -35.86
N PHE A 181 -10.52 14.18 -36.93
CA PHE A 181 -9.33 14.97 -37.21
C PHE A 181 -9.72 16.33 -37.80
N GLN A 182 -8.82 17.28 -37.67
CA GLN A 182 -9.02 18.63 -38.18
C GLN A 182 -8.34 18.82 -39.54
N THR A 183 -9.11 19.34 -40.48
CA THR A 183 -8.66 19.92 -41.75
C THR A 183 -8.99 21.43 -41.72
N GLU A 184 -9.68 21.96 -42.72
CA GLU A 184 -10.37 23.25 -42.65
C GLU A 184 -11.59 23.18 -41.70
N VAL A 185 -12.18 21.99 -41.58
CA VAL A 185 -13.30 21.68 -40.69
C VAL A 185 -13.00 20.43 -39.88
N LEU A 186 -13.77 20.17 -38.83
CA LEU A 186 -13.68 18.92 -38.09
C LEU A 186 -14.38 17.81 -38.88
N GLU A 187 -13.64 16.76 -39.21
CA GLU A 187 -14.16 15.61 -39.95
C GLU A 187 -14.10 14.34 -39.10
N ALA A 188 -14.92 13.35 -39.47
CA ALA A 188 -14.89 12.04 -38.85
C ALA A 188 -14.81 10.92 -39.90
N GLU A 189 -14.15 9.85 -39.51
CA GLU A 189 -14.05 8.62 -40.29
C GLU A 189 -14.35 7.40 -39.41
N VAL A 190 -14.90 6.37 -40.03
CA VAL A 190 -15.18 5.09 -39.40
C VAL A 190 -14.50 3.97 -40.18
N TYR A 191 -13.81 3.10 -39.46
CA TYR A 191 -13.31 1.83 -39.96
C TYR A 191 -14.14 0.70 -39.37
N THR A 192 -14.79 -0.08 -40.23
CA THR A 192 -15.44 -1.33 -39.83
C THR A 192 -14.47 -2.48 -40.04
N LEU A 193 -14.21 -3.27 -39.00
CA LEU A 193 -13.32 -4.42 -39.07
C LEU A 193 -13.79 -5.41 -40.15
N GLY A 194 -12.85 -5.88 -40.97
CA GLY A 194 -13.11 -6.79 -42.08
C GLY A 194 -13.53 -6.13 -43.39
N LYS A 195 -13.81 -4.81 -43.42
CA LYS A 195 -14.16 -4.09 -44.67
C LYS A 195 -12.95 -3.51 -45.41
N GLY A 196 -11.78 -3.47 -44.78
CA GLY A 196 -10.50 -3.15 -45.45
C GLY A 196 -10.23 -1.67 -45.73
N GLN A 197 -11.19 -0.77 -45.53
CA GLN A 197 -11.03 0.66 -45.79
C GLN A 197 -11.77 1.54 -44.77
N TRP A 198 -11.22 2.73 -44.53
CA TRP A 198 -11.90 3.78 -43.77
C TRP A 198 -12.95 4.45 -44.64
N ARG A 199 -14.11 4.79 -44.05
CA ARG A 199 -15.17 5.55 -44.70
C ARG A 199 -15.31 6.91 -44.01
N SER A 200 -15.31 7.97 -44.81
CA SER A 200 -15.58 9.32 -44.33
C SER A 200 -17.06 9.50 -44.00
N LEU A 201 -17.31 10.19 -42.89
CA LEU A 201 -18.63 10.69 -42.48
C LEU A 201 -18.83 12.17 -42.85
N GLY A 202 -17.79 12.82 -43.38
CA GLY A 202 -17.79 14.25 -43.67
C GLY A 202 -17.66 15.14 -42.42
N PRO A 203 -18.02 16.44 -42.55
CA PRO A 203 -17.89 17.42 -41.47
C PRO A 203 -18.82 17.14 -40.28
N VAL A 204 -18.29 17.28 -39.07
CA VAL A 204 -19.04 17.09 -37.81
C VAL A 204 -19.49 18.42 -37.24
N SER A 205 -20.78 18.52 -36.95
CA SER A 205 -21.44 19.76 -36.49
C SER A 205 -21.48 19.92 -34.96
N VAL A 206 -21.07 18.90 -34.20
CA VAL A 206 -21.10 18.90 -32.74
C VAL A 206 -19.76 19.44 -32.20
N PRO A 207 -19.73 20.23 -31.11
CA PRO A 207 -18.48 20.52 -30.43
C PRO A 207 -17.89 19.22 -29.91
N ILE A 208 -16.91 18.68 -30.61
CA ILE A 208 -16.00 17.65 -30.11
C ILE A 208 -14.85 18.40 -29.46
N PRO A 209 -14.24 17.89 -28.37
CA PRO A 209 -13.10 18.56 -27.74
C PRO A 209 -11.99 18.83 -28.77
N TYR A 210 -11.92 20.08 -29.23
CA TYR A 210 -10.75 20.66 -29.87
C TYR A 210 -9.73 20.91 -28.76
N CYS A 211 -8.74 20.03 -28.60
CA CYS A 211 -7.66 20.31 -27.67
C CYS A 211 -6.51 21.01 -28.38
N LEU A 212 -6.52 22.34 -28.30
CA LEU A 212 -5.37 23.22 -28.55
C LEU A 212 -4.26 23.08 -27.49
N ASN A 213 -4.36 22.18 -26.51
CA ASN A 213 -3.24 21.95 -25.60
C ASN A 213 -3.32 20.66 -24.77
N THR A 214 -2.16 19.99 -24.70
CA THR A 214 -1.65 19.10 -23.65
C THR A 214 -2.11 17.64 -23.58
N PHE A 215 -1.19 16.73 -23.96
CA PHE A 215 -0.68 15.55 -23.23
C PHE A 215 -1.64 14.52 -22.57
N HIS A 216 -2.96 14.66 -22.76
CA HIS A 216 -3.97 13.79 -22.19
C HIS A 216 -4.53 12.87 -23.28
N GLN A 217 -4.28 11.56 -23.11
CA GLN A 217 -4.85 10.52 -23.97
C GLN A 217 -6.35 10.43 -23.67
N PHE A 218 -7.19 10.88 -24.60
CA PHE A 218 -8.64 10.86 -24.43
C PHE A 218 -9.20 9.51 -24.87
N TYR A 219 -9.29 8.60 -23.90
CA TYR A 219 -10.01 7.34 -24.07
C TYR A 219 -11.50 7.64 -24.23
N GLY A 220 -12.11 7.08 -25.28
CA GLY A 220 -13.55 7.13 -25.48
C GLY A 220 -14.20 5.84 -24.99
N PRO A 221 -14.59 5.70 -23.71
CA PRO A 221 -15.18 4.45 -23.23
C PRO A 221 -16.44 4.08 -24.02
N PHE A 222 -16.52 2.81 -24.36
CA PHE A 222 -17.66 2.20 -25.02
C PHE A 222 -18.69 1.70 -24.01
N LEU A 223 -19.94 2.12 -24.17
CA LEU A 223 -21.08 1.63 -23.39
C LEU A 223 -22.35 1.74 -24.24
N ASN A 224 -23.20 0.70 -24.22
CA ASN A 224 -24.50 0.70 -24.90
C ASN A 224 -24.45 1.14 -26.36
N ASN A 225 -23.51 0.61 -27.15
CA ASN A 225 -23.29 0.93 -28.57
C ASN A 225 -22.76 2.36 -28.84
N HIS A 226 -22.36 3.10 -27.80
CA HIS A 226 -21.86 4.46 -27.92
C HIS A 226 -20.44 4.60 -27.39
N CYS A 227 -19.61 5.37 -28.10
CA CYS A 227 -18.35 5.89 -27.57
C CYS A 227 -18.61 7.26 -26.92
N HIS A 228 -17.94 7.58 -25.81
CA HIS A 228 -18.21 8.79 -25.02
C HIS A 228 -16.94 9.62 -24.83
N TRP A 229 -17.01 10.95 -24.98
CA TRP A 229 -15.89 11.85 -24.75
C TRP A 229 -16.33 13.11 -23.99
N ILE A 230 -15.42 13.66 -23.20
CA ILE A 230 -15.66 14.93 -22.51
C ILE A 230 -15.35 16.07 -23.48
N VAL A 231 -16.34 16.91 -23.76
CA VAL A 231 -16.20 18.10 -24.61
C VAL A 231 -15.80 19.31 -23.76
N SER A 232 -16.48 19.48 -22.63
CA SER A 232 -16.24 20.56 -21.68
C SER A 232 -16.54 20.07 -20.26
N ASP A 233 -16.29 20.91 -19.26
CA ASP A 233 -16.56 20.58 -17.86
C ASP A 233 -18.00 20.06 -17.62
N ASN A 234 -18.96 20.51 -18.45
CA ASN A 234 -20.38 20.19 -18.30
C ASN A 234 -20.99 19.50 -19.54
N GLU A 235 -20.18 19.09 -20.51
CA GLU A 235 -20.69 18.48 -21.74
C GLU A 235 -19.92 17.21 -22.08
N ILE A 236 -20.67 16.17 -22.40
CA ILE A 236 -20.16 14.91 -22.94
C ILE A 236 -20.70 14.81 -24.37
N CYS A 237 -19.89 14.31 -25.30
CA CYS A 237 -20.31 13.94 -26.64
C CYS A 237 -20.31 12.42 -26.74
N THR A 238 -21.24 11.89 -27.51
CA THR A 238 -21.36 10.47 -27.83
C THR A 238 -21.36 10.25 -29.32
N PHE A 239 -20.87 9.08 -29.73
CA PHE A 239 -20.98 8.60 -31.10
C PHE A 239 -21.74 7.27 -31.10
N ASP A 240 -22.92 7.27 -31.72
CA ASP A 240 -23.75 6.08 -31.94
C ASP A 240 -23.11 5.21 -33.03
N LEU A 241 -22.69 3.99 -32.72
CA LEU A 241 -22.01 3.11 -33.68
C LEU A 241 -22.97 2.43 -34.68
N ASP A 242 -24.27 2.40 -34.38
CA ASP A 242 -25.31 1.91 -35.29
C ASP A 242 -25.68 2.98 -36.31
N LYS A 243 -25.97 4.20 -35.84
CA LYS A 243 -26.38 5.33 -36.69
C LYS A 243 -25.23 6.13 -37.26
N GLU A 244 -24.04 5.99 -36.67
CA GLU A 244 -22.83 6.73 -37.00
C GLU A 244 -22.99 8.25 -36.90
N THR A 245 -23.66 8.68 -35.83
CA THR A 245 -23.94 10.10 -35.56
C THR A 245 -23.36 10.55 -34.23
N PHE A 246 -22.87 11.78 -34.19
CA PHE A 246 -22.46 12.45 -32.96
C PHE A 246 -23.64 13.15 -32.29
N GLN A 247 -23.72 13.06 -30.96
CA GLN A 247 -24.79 13.67 -30.16
C GLN A 247 -24.25 14.16 -28.81
N LEU A 248 -24.78 15.28 -28.32
CA LEU A 248 -24.52 15.71 -26.95
C LEU A 248 -25.19 14.76 -25.95
N PHE A 249 -24.50 14.53 -24.84
CA PHE A 249 -24.88 13.57 -23.82
C PHE A 249 -24.89 14.21 -22.42
N PRO A 250 -25.82 13.81 -21.53
CA PRO A 250 -25.92 14.41 -20.20
C PRO A 250 -24.66 14.23 -19.35
N SER A 251 -24.13 15.35 -18.85
CA SER A 251 -23.01 15.40 -17.90
C SER A 251 -23.50 15.74 -16.49
N PRO A 252 -22.81 15.28 -15.42
CA PRO A 252 -23.12 15.74 -14.06
C PRO A 252 -22.82 17.24 -13.90
N PRO A 253 -23.48 17.94 -12.96
CA PRO A 253 -23.22 19.35 -12.71
C PRO A 253 -21.84 19.53 -12.04
N VAL A 254 -20.91 20.20 -12.73
CA VAL A 254 -19.54 20.43 -12.25
C VAL A 254 -19.22 21.93 -12.28
N LYS A 255 -18.63 22.46 -11.20
CA LYS A 255 -18.11 23.84 -11.19
C LYS A 255 -16.86 23.91 -12.07
N GLN A 256 -16.81 24.87 -12.99
CA GLN A 256 -15.68 25.07 -13.88
C GLN A 256 -14.40 25.39 -13.10
N ASN A 257 -13.29 24.75 -13.43
CA ASN A 257 -11.99 25.03 -12.81
C ASN A 257 -10.82 24.56 -13.68
N ARG A 258 -9.89 25.47 -13.99
CA ARG A 258 -8.76 25.25 -14.91
C ARG A 258 -7.75 24.19 -14.44
N PHE A 259 -7.73 23.81 -13.16
CA PHE A 259 -6.77 22.83 -12.63
C PHE A 259 -7.36 21.42 -12.46
N ARG A 260 -8.56 21.15 -13.00
CA ARG A 260 -9.19 19.82 -12.91
C ARG A 260 -8.74 18.91 -14.04
N ARG A 261 -8.41 17.67 -13.70
CA ARG A 261 -8.25 16.60 -14.69
C ARG A 261 -9.48 15.72 -14.64
N GLN A 262 -10.12 15.56 -15.80
CA GLN A 262 -11.33 14.77 -15.96
C GLN A 262 -11.11 13.58 -16.88
N SER A 263 -11.78 12.47 -16.61
CA SER A 263 -11.81 11.30 -17.48
C SER A 263 -13.15 10.58 -17.38
N LEU A 264 -13.46 9.77 -18.40
CA LEU A 264 -14.61 8.87 -18.38
C LEU A 264 -14.15 7.43 -18.19
N ALA A 265 -14.96 6.65 -17.50
CA ALA A 265 -14.75 5.22 -17.32
C ALA A 265 -16.09 4.49 -17.24
N ILE A 266 -16.05 3.17 -17.34
CA ILE A 266 -17.21 2.30 -17.08
C ILE A 266 -16.99 1.57 -15.76
N LEU A 267 -17.91 1.70 -14.82
CA LEU A 267 -17.88 1.00 -13.54
C LEU A 267 -19.18 0.22 -13.37
N LYS A 268 -19.08 -1.12 -13.21
CA LYS A 268 -20.23 -2.00 -13.02
C LYS A 268 -21.35 -1.81 -14.08
N GLY A 269 -20.96 -1.51 -15.32
CA GLY A 269 -21.89 -1.25 -16.42
C GLY A 269 -22.48 0.16 -16.47
N CYS A 270 -22.11 1.05 -15.55
CA CYS A 270 -22.52 2.44 -15.54
C CYS A 270 -21.44 3.34 -16.14
N LEU A 271 -21.86 4.40 -16.84
CA LEU A 271 -20.94 5.47 -17.27
C LEU A 271 -20.55 6.30 -16.05
N CYS A 272 -19.25 6.54 -15.90
CA CYS A 272 -18.68 7.30 -14.80
C CYS A 272 -17.84 8.47 -15.29
N LYS A 273 -17.92 9.58 -14.57
CA LYS A 273 -17.03 10.74 -14.75
C LYS A 273 -16.15 10.90 -13.52
N LEU A 274 -14.84 10.80 -13.73
CA LEU A 274 -13.83 10.97 -12.69
C LEU A 274 -13.33 12.40 -12.75
N ASP A 275 -13.45 13.12 -11.64
CA ASP A 275 -12.95 14.48 -11.46
C ASP A 275 -11.83 14.46 -10.41
N THR A 276 -10.61 14.82 -10.82
CA THR A 276 -9.45 14.92 -9.93
C THR A 276 -9.03 16.37 -9.76
N TYR A 277 -8.96 16.80 -8.50
CA TYR A 277 -8.54 18.15 -8.11
C TYR A 277 -7.56 18.06 -6.94
N TYR A 278 -6.30 18.45 -7.17
CA TYR A 278 -5.18 18.20 -6.27
C TYR A 278 -5.13 16.72 -5.80
N PHE A 279 -5.42 16.46 -4.53
CA PHE A 279 -5.42 15.14 -3.91
C PHE A 279 -6.81 14.53 -3.76
N LYS A 280 -7.85 15.18 -4.29
CA LYS A 280 -9.24 14.74 -4.19
C LYS A 280 -9.69 14.09 -5.50
N LEU A 281 -10.08 12.83 -5.43
CA LEU A 281 -10.79 12.13 -6.49
C LEU A 281 -12.29 12.15 -6.17
N THR A 282 -13.10 12.60 -7.13
CA THR A 282 -14.56 12.50 -7.07
C THR A 282 -15.03 11.65 -8.24
N ILE A 283 -15.83 10.63 -7.96
CA ILE A 283 -16.39 9.76 -8.99
C ILE A 283 -17.89 10.03 -9.06
N TRP A 284 -18.35 10.40 -10.24
CA TRP A 284 -19.77 10.50 -10.56
C TRP A 284 -20.20 9.26 -11.32
N VAL A 285 -21.35 8.69 -10.97
CA VAL A 285 -21.91 7.50 -11.60
C VAL A 285 -23.31 7.82 -12.12
N MET A 286 -23.56 7.47 -13.38
CA MET A 286 -24.89 7.56 -13.99
C MET A 286 -25.63 6.26 -13.74
N LYS A 287 -26.61 6.27 -12.83
CA LYS A 287 -27.37 5.07 -12.47
C LYS A 287 -28.21 4.55 -13.63
N GLU A 288 -28.87 5.45 -14.36
CA GLU A 288 -29.68 5.11 -15.53
C GLU A 288 -29.09 5.80 -16.76
N TYR A 289 -28.73 5.00 -17.76
CA TYR A 289 -28.05 5.49 -18.96
C TYR A 289 -28.89 6.54 -19.70
N GLY A 290 -28.29 7.69 -19.99
CA GLY A 290 -28.95 8.80 -20.68
C GLY A 290 -29.83 9.70 -19.80
N ILE A 291 -30.04 9.38 -18.52
CA ILE A 291 -30.91 10.18 -17.64
C ILE A 291 -30.07 11.10 -16.75
N LYS A 292 -30.08 12.41 -17.07
CA LYS A 292 -29.27 13.45 -16.40
C LYS A 292 -29.38 13.46 -14.88
N ASN A 293 -30.59 13.27 -14.34
CA ASN A 293 -30.84 13.40 -12.90
C ASN A 293 -30.40 12.17 -12.09
N THR A 294 -29.86 11.14 -12.73
CA THR A 294 -29.37 9.94 -12.06
C THR A 294 -27.87 9.94 -11.78
N TRP A 295 -27.18 11.00 -12.22
CA TRP A 295 -25.81 11.26 -11.81
C TRP A 295 -25.74 11.47 -10.29
N HIS A 296 -24.96 10.65 -9.62
CA HIS A 296 -24.69 10.79 -8.19
C HIS A 296 -23.21 10.60 -7.91
N LYS A 297 -22.73 11.18 -6.82
CA LYS A 297 -21.35 10.94 -6.37
C LYS A 297 -21.28 9.58 -5.73
N GLU A 298 -20.35 8.76 -6.18
CA GLU A 298 -20.01 7.55 -5.46
C GLU A 298 -19.17 7.95 -4.26
N ASN A 299 -19.79 7.85 -3.09
CA ASN A 299 -19.08 7.93 -1.84
C ASN A 299 -18.36 6.60 -1.69
N PHE A 300 -17.14 6.52 -2.24
CA PHE A 300 -16.14 5.71 -1.56
C PHE A 300 -16.03 6.37 -0.20
N ASN A 301 -16.68 5.80 0.81
CA ASN A 301 -16.27 6.06 2.18
C ASN A 301 -14.75 5.99 2.12
N GLN A 302 -14.09 7.11 2.41
CA GLN A 302 -12.66 7.09 2.74
C GLN A 302 -12.50 5.82 3.55
N TYR A 303 -11.63 4.92 3.07
CA TYR A 303 -11.39 3.58 3.63
C TYR A 303 -11.82 3.53 5.09
N PRO A 304 -12.63 2.52 5.53
CA PRO A 304 -13.12 2.47 6.90
C PRO A 304 -11.99 2.91 7.80
N SER A 305 -12.22 4.02 8.50
CA SER A 305 -11.20 4.64 9.31
C SER A 305 -10.66 3.51 10.18
N MET A 306 -9.38 3.54 10.48
CA MET A 306 -8.83 2.65 11.50
C MET A 306 -9.61 2.75 12.84
N GLU A 307 -10.39 3.83 13.02
CA GLU A 307 -11.35 4.02 14.11
C GLU A 307 -12.60 3.12 14.01
N ASP A 308 -12.98 2.68 12.80
CA ASP A 308 -14.14 1.82 12.49
C ASP A 308 -13.84 0.33 12.66
N LEU A 309 -12.57 -0.06 12.87
CA LEU A 309 -12.22 -1.45 13.18
C LEU A 309 -12.82 -1.87 14.53
N PRO A 310 -13.41 -3.10 14.60
CA PRO A 310 -13.76 -3.74 15.86
C PRO A 310 -12.57 -3.71 16.84
N ILE A 311 -12.86 -3.51 18.12
CA ILE A 311 -11.81 -3.34 19.13
C ILE A 311 -10.95 -4.60 19.25
N GLU A 312 -11.52 -5.78 19.02
CA GLU A 312 -10.87 -7.08 19.07
C GLU A 312 -9.78 -7.20 17.99
N LEU A 313 -10.08 -6.76 16.77
CA LEU A 313 -9.13 -6.76 15.66
C LEU A 313 -8.04 -5.70 15.86
N THR A 314 -8.43 -4.54 16.41
CA THR A 314 -7.47 -3.48 16.76
C THR A 314 -6.47 -3.99 17.82
N VAL A 315 -6.96 -4.67 18.85
CA VAL A 315 -6.14 -5.29 19.90
C VAL A 315 -5.21 -6.33 19.28
N ASP A 316 -5.71 -7.24 18.43
CA ASP A 316 -4.86 -8.29 17.86
C ASP A 316 -3.74 -7.71 17.00
N ILE A 317 -4.05 -6.76 16.10
CA ILE A 317 -3.07 -6.11 15.22
C ILE A 317 -2.01 -5.38 16.05
N ILE A 318 -2.42 -4.47 16.95
CA ILE A 318 -1.46 -3.67 17.72
C ILE A 318 -0.66 -4.56 18.68
N SER A 319 -1.25 -5.65 19.21
CA SER A 319 -0.55 -6.58 20.11
C SER A 319 0.58 -7.38 19.44
N ARG A 320 0.63 -7.41 18.09
CA ARG A 320 1.70 -8.06 17.32
C ARG A 320 2.82 -7.09 16.90
N LEU A 321 2.63 -5.80 17.13
CA LEU A 321 3.62 -4.80 16.73
C LEU A 321 4.80 -4.76 17.73
N PRO A 322 6.01 -4.43 17.25
CA PRO A 322 7.14 -4.15 18.13
C PRO A 322 6.87 -2.95 19.05
N VAL A 323 7.48 -2.94 20.25
CA VAL A 323 7.27 -1.90 21.27
C VAL A 323 7.54 -0.49 20.73
N ASN A 324 8.58 -0.32 19.92
CA ASN A 324 8.92 0.98 19.33
C ASN A 324 7.81 1.51 18.40
N THR A 325 7.17 0.65 17.62
CA THR A 325 6.02 0.99 16.77
C THR A 325 4.79 1.33 17.61
N ILE A 326 4.52 0.57 18.66
CA ILE A 326 3.37 0.79 19.57
C ILE A 326 3.43 2.17 20.25
N ILE A 327 4.62 2.68 20.59
CA ILE A 327 4.77 4.04 21.13
C ILE A 327 4.27 5.09 20.13
N HIS A 328 4.57 4.90 18.84
CA HIS A 328 4.09 5.79 17.79
C HIS A 328 2.58 5.66 17.58
N CYS A 329 1.98 4.48 17.81
CA CYS A 329 0.52 4.28 17.78
C CYS A 329 -0.23 5.20 18.76
N LYS A 330 0.37 5.57 19.91
CA LYS A 330 -0.24 6.54 20.86
C LYS A 330 -0.48 7.93 20.26
N ARG A 331 0.20 8.25 19.16
CA ARG A 331 0.10 9.55 18.46
C ARG A 331 -0.94 9.54 17.34
N VAL A 332 -1.48 8.38 16.96
CA VAL A 332 -2.38 8.23 15.81
C VAL A 332 -3.78 8.75 16.12
N CYS A 333 -4.44 8.21 17.15
CA CYS A 333 -5.78 8.68 17.57
C CYS A 333 -6.03 8.42 19.06
N LYS A 334 -7.13 8.97 19.60
CA LYS A 334 -7.49 8.83 21.03
C LYS A 334 -7.81 7.37 21.40
N LYS A 335 -8.52 6.64 20.53
CA LYS A 335 -8.86 5.21 20.73
C LYS A 335 -7.60 4.36 20.92
N TRP A 336 -6.61 4.54 20.05
CA TRP A 336 -5.33 3.83 20.10
C TRP A 336 -4.47 4.24 21.30
N ARG A 337 -4.44 5.54 21.63
CA ARG A 337 -3.76 6.02 22.83
C ARG A 337 -4.31 5.36 24.10
N ASN A 338 -5.63 5.29 24.23
CA ASN A 338 -6.28 4.68 25.37
C ASN A 338 -5.98 3.17 25.43
N LEU A 339 -6.16 2.47 24.30
CA LEU A 339 -5.88 1.04 24.20
C LEU A 339 -4.44 0.69 24.61
N VAL A 340 -3.44 1.39 24.04
CA VAL A 340 -2.03 1.11 24.34
C VAL A 340 -1.63 1.51 25.76
N SER A 341 -2.43 2.35 26.42
CA SER A 341 -2.22 2.73 27.82
C SER A 341 -3.02 1.85 28.79
N ASP A 342 -3.88 0.96 28.29
CA ASP A 342 -4.68 0.05 29.09
C ASP A 342 -3.81 -1.08 29.66
N SER A 343 -3.94 -1.33 30.97
CA SER A 343 -3.16 -2.37 31.66
C SER A 343 -3.39 -3.77 31.10
N SER A 344 -4.61 -4.07 30.63
CA SER A 344 -4.95 -5.37 30.05
C SER A 344 -4.26 -5.58 28.70
N PHE A 345 -4.18 -4.51 27.88
CA PHE A 345 -3.42 -4.52 26.63
C PHE A 345 -1.92 -4.67 26.88
N VAL A 346 -1.36 -3.95 27.86
CA VAL A 346 0.07 -4.06 28.22
C VAL A 346 0.41 -5.49 28.64
N ASN A 347 -0.41 -6.11 29.49
CA ASN A 347 -0.21 -7.49 29.92
C ASN A 347 -0.34 -8.48 28.75
N LEU A 348 -1.33 -8.28 27.86
CA LEU A 348 -1.50 -9.09 26.66
C LEU A 348 -0.28 -8.99 25.74
N HIS A 349 0.18 -7.77 25.44
CA HIS A 349 1.37 -7.54 24.61
C HIS A 349 2.60 -8.18 25.24
N HIS A 350 2.80 -8.01 26.55
CA HIS A 350 3.89 -8.64 27.28
C HIS A 350 3.85 -10.17 27.22
N SER A 351 2.65 -10.77 27.27
CA SER A 351 2.49 -12.24 27.16
C SER A 351 2.79 -12.77 25.76
N LYS A 352 2.59 -11.95 24.71
CA LYS A 352 2.88 -12.29 23.31
C LYS A 352 4.31 -11.94 22.87
N SER A 353 4.96 -11.03 23.59
CA SER A 353 6.35 -10.64 23.32
C SER A 353 7.28 -11.78 23.70
N HIS A 354 7.95 -12.37 22.71
CA HIS A 354 9.08 -13.25 22.98
C HIS A 354 10.17 -12.39 23.63
N GLN A 355 10.72 -12.81 24.78
CA GLN A 355 11.81 -12.09 25.46
C GLN A 355 13.11 -12.26 24.67
N THR A 356 13.20 -11.60 23.52
CA THR A 356 14.34 -11.70 22.61
C THR A 356 15.35 -10.58 22.81
N GLY A 357 15.06 -9.57 23.64
CA GLY A 357 15.89 -8.37 23.79
C GLY A 357 16.77 -8.33 25.04
N LEU A 358 18.05 -7.99 24.88
CA LEU A 358 18.97 -7.62 25.95
C LEU A 358 19.16 -6.10 25.98
N VAL A 359 19.23 -5.50 27.17
CA VAL A 359 19.68 -4.11 27.34
C VAL A 359 21.16 -4.13 27.70
N ILE A 360 22.00 -3.58 26.83
CA ILE A 360 23.46 -3.52 27.01
C ILE A 360 23.87 -2.08 27.27
N TYR A 361 24.63 -1.85 28.33
CA TYR A 361 25.29 -0.58 28.55
C TYR A 361 26.75 -0.66 28.11
N ARG A 362 27.09 0.09 27.06
CA ARG A 362 28.44 0.17 26.52
C ARG A 362 29.06 1.51 26.90
N ARG A 363 30.29 1.49 27.38
CA ARG A 363 31.07 2.69 27.71
C ARG A 363 32.46 2.55 27.10
N LYS A 364 32.97 3.58 26.43
CA LYS A 364 34.32 3.58 25.85
C LYS A 364 35.41 3.86 26.88
N ASP A 365 35.18 4.79 27.80
CA ASP A 365 36.12 5.15 28.88
C ASP A 365 35.40 5.79 30.09
N TYR A 366 36.12 6.12 31.16
CA TYR A 366 35.55 6.71 32.39
C TYR A 366 35.01 8.14 32.24
N LYS A 367 35.14 8.77 31.06
CA LYS A 367 34.62 10.12 30.77
C LYS A 367 33.41 10.06 29.83
N ASP A 368 33.26 8.98 29.07
CA ASP A 368 32.09 8.68 28.26
C ASP A 368 30.85 8.47 29.16
N PRO A 369 29.72 9.16 28.95
CA PRO A 369 28.48 8.89 29.68
C PRO A 369 27.91 7.48 29.42
N GLY A 370 28.43 6.77 28.41
CA GLY A 370 27.97 5.45 28.01
C GLY A 370 26.66 5.48 27.21
N ILE A 371 26.43 4.44 26.44
CA ILE A 371 25.26 4.24 25.58
C ILE A 371 24.53 2.99 26.05
N LEU A 372 23.21 3.11 26.21
CA LEU A 372 22.31 2.01 26.47
C LEU A 372 21.73 1.54 25.13
N GLU A 373 22.09 0.34 24.71
CA GLU A 373 21.63 -0.29 23.49
C GLU A 373 20.65 -1.41 23.80
N TRP A 374 19.58 -1.48 23.02
CA TRP A 374 18.71 -2.66 23.04
C TRP A 374 19.14 -3.59 21.91
N VAL A 375 19.51 -4.81 22.26
CA VAL A 375 19.94 -5.85 21.32
C VAL A 375 18.87 -6.92 21.26
N GLU A 376 18.14 -6.96 20.17
CA GLU A 376 17.19 -8.02 19.87
C GLU A 376 17.94 -9.21 19.27
N ILE A 377 17.82 -10.37 19.91
CA ILE A 377 18.26 -11.66 19.40
C ILE A 377 17.21 -12.10 18.38
N VAL A 378 17.56 -12.02 17.11
CA VAL A 378 16.68 -12.42 16.00
C VAL A 378 17.12 -13.80 15.54
N ASP A 379 16.16 -14.73 15.42
CA ASP A 379 16.41 -16.08 14.91
C ASP A 379 16.59 -16.03 13.38
N CYS A 380 17.74 -15.51 12.93
CA CYS A 380 18.10 -15.47 11.52
C CYS A 380 19.55 -15.91 11.31
N HIS A 381 19.74 -16.89 10.41
CA HIS A 381 20.99 -17.64 10.23
C HIS A 381 22.23 -16.83 9.83
N HIS A 382 22.10 -15.52 9.57
CA HIS A 382 23.19 -14.69 9.03
C HIS A 382 23.53 -13.46 9.89
N HIS A 383 22.59 -12.91 10.69
CA HIS A 383 22.83 -11.77 11.58
C HIS A 383 21.97 -11.85 12.85
N PRO A 384 22.38 -12.63 13.87
CA PRO A 384 21.52 -12.99 15.00
C PRO A 384 21.18 -11.84 15.95
N PHE A 385 21.64 -10.61 15.67
CA PHE A 385 21.44 -9.46 16.54
C PHE A 385 20.98 -8.25 15.73
N ARG A 386 19.89 -7.62 16.16
CA ARG A 386 19.47 -6.29 15.73
C ARG A 386 19.66 -5.33 16.88
N THR A 387 20.57 -4.37 16.72
CA THR A 387 20.76 -3.29 17.69
C THR A 387 19.81 -2.14 17.39
N LEU A 388 19.02 -1.74 18.37
CA LEU A 388 18.23 -0.52 18.34
C LEU A 388 18.88 0.51 19.28
N ASP A 389 19.26 1.66 18.72
CA ASP A 389 19.71 2.81 19.49
C ASP A 389 18.49 3.47 20.16
N LEU A 390 18.29 3.13 21.44
CA LEU A 390 17.38 3.88 22.28
C LEU A 390 18.10 5.20 22.58
N ASN A 391 17.85 6.24 21.80
CA ASN A 391 18.42 7.56 22.08
C ASN A 391 17.98 8.06 23.47
N LEU A 392 18.83 7.82 24.47
CA LEU A 392 18.60 8.09 25.88
C LEU A 392 19.34 9.36 26.33
N ALA A 393 19.49 10.35 25.44
CA ALA A 393 20.09 11.65 25.77
C ALA A 393 19.43 12.33 27.00
N HIS A 394 18.17 11.98 27.32
CA HIS A 394 17.48 12.46 28.51
C HIS A 394 17.96 11.83 29.83
N LEU A 395 18.58 10.64 29.78
CA LEU A 395 19.28 10.03 30.92
C LEU A 395 20.71 10.55 31.04
N ALA A 396 21.22 11.30 30.05
CA ALA A 396 22.57 11.86 30.09
C ALA A 396 22.87 12.68 31.35
N PRO A 397 21.98 13.52 31.90
CA PRO A 397 22.25 14.23 33.16
C PRO A 397 22.45 13.29 34.37
N ILE A 398 21.81 12.12 34.35
CA ILE A 398 21.94 11.08 35.37
C ILE A 398 23.23 10.28 35.15
N LEU A 399 23.58 10.01 33.88
CA LEU A 399 24.73 9.18 33.51
C LEU A 399 26.07 9.95 33.50
N GLN A 400 26.06 11.28 33.31
CA GLN A 400 27.25 12.13 33.17
C GLN A 400 28.02 12.37 34.48
N ASN A 401 27.38 12.22 35.65
CA ASN A 401 27.97 12.61 36.93
C ASN A 401 28.70 11.47 37.68
N SER A 402 28.82 10.26 37.12
CA SER A 402 29.35 9.11 37.86
C SER A 402 30.50 8.35 37.19
N LYS A 403 31.40 7.82 38.03
CA LYS A 403 32.49 6.95 37.60
C LYS A 403 32.05 5.49 37.41
N ILE A 404 30.90 5.07 37.95
CA ILE A 404 30.40 3.68 37.89
C ILE A 404 28.87 3.69 37.86
N ASN A 405 28.26 3.46 36.68
CA ASN A 405 26.83 3.15 36.56
C ASN A 405 26.70 1.64 36.49
N ARG A 406 26.05 1.03 37.50
CA ARG A 406 25.62 -0.37 37.44
C ARG A 406 24.11 -0.41 37.27
N MET A 407 23.64 -1.48 36.63
CA MET A 407 22.23 -1.61 36.26
C MET A 407 21.75 -3.05 36.32
N VAL A 408 20.45 -3.18 36.55
CA VAL A 408 19.67 -4.41 36.41
C VAL A 408 18.33 -4.04 35.78
N SER A 409 17.68 -4.99 35.11
CA SER A 409 16.41 -4.74 34.42
C SER A 409 15.43 -5.87 34.66
N VAL A 410 14.14 -5.54 34.70
CA VAL A 410 13.02 -6.49 34.75
C VAL A 410 11.84 -5.89 33.99
N ASN A 411 11.19 -6.70 33.15
CA ASN A 411 10.01 -6.31 32.36
C ASN A 411 10.15 -4.96 31.61
N GLY A 412 11.34 -4.69 31.06
CA GLY A 412 11.63 -3.46 30.31
C GLY A 412 11.86 -2.21 31.17
N LEU A 413 11.75 -2.29 32.49
CA LEU A 413 12.18 -1.25 33.43
C LEU A 413 13.65 -1.46 33.81
N ILE A 414 14.38 -0.36 33.99
CA ILE A 414 15.80 -0.36 34.34
C ILE A 414 15.95 0.26 35.73
N CYS A 415 16.60 -0.45 36.64
CA CYS A 415 17.07 0.11 37.90
C CYS A 415 18.56 0.45 37.77
N LEU A 416 18.87 1.72 38.01
CA LEU A 416 20.19 2.34 37.90
C LEU A 416 20.61 2.86 39.27
N TRP A 417 21.88 2.76 39.60
CA TRP A 417 22.41 3.44 40.77
C TRP A 417 23.80 4.00 40.51
N GLN A 418 24.06 5.11 41.18
CA GLN A 418 25.28 5.87 41.08
C GLN A 418 26.06 5.78 42.39
N ILE A 419 27.35 5.47 42.25
CA ILE A 419 28.34 5.59 43.34
C ILE A 419 29.11 6.90 43.13
N SER A 420 28.91 7.85 44.05
CA SER A 420 29.63 9.13 44.03
C SER A 420 30.85 9.07 44.96
N PRO A 421 32.08 9.22 44.45
CA PRO A 421 33.28 9.19 45.29
C PRO A 421 33.21 10.28 46.37
N GLY A 422 33.25 9.90 47.64
CA GLY A 422 33.26 10.82 48.78
C GLY A 422 31.90 11.18 49.39
N LEU A 423 30.78 10.72 48.82
CA LEU A 423 29.44 10.90 49.40
C LEU A 423 29.02 9.65 50.20
N LYS A 424 28.29 9.84 51.30
CA LYS A 424 27.76 8.77 52.18
C LYS A 424 26.38 8.26 51.76
N PHE A 425 26.04 8.38 50.48
CA PHE A 425 24.74 7.98 49.95
C PHE A 425 24.83 7.63 48.46
N ASP A 426 24.02 6.66 48.05
CA ASP A 426 23.86 6.25 46.66
C ASP A 426 22.54 6.81 46.12
N ASP A 427 22.58 7.43 44.95
CA ASP A 427 21.37 7.82 44.23
C ASP A 427 20.90 6.61 43.40
N THR A 428 19.67 6.16 43.64
CA THR A 428 19.05 5.02 42.95
C THR A 428 17.84 5.50 42.16
N TYR A 429 17.74 5.05 40.92
CA TYR A 429 16.73 5.44 39.95
C TYR A 429 16.07 4.19 39.38
N VAL A 430 14.76 4.23 39.19
CA VAL A 430 14.05 3.28 38.33
C VAL A 430 13.50 4.06 37.16
N CYS A 431 13.84 3.68 35.94
CA CYS A 431 13.37 4.35 34.74
C CYS A 431 12.74 3.38 33.75
N ASN A 432 11.79 3.93 32.99
CA ASN A 432 11.26 3.33 31.80
C ASN A 432 11.91 4.02 30.59
N PRO A 433 12.84 3.37 29.87
CA PRO A 433 13.57 3.99 28.76
C PRO A 433 12.66 4.36 27.58
N VAL A 434 11.49 3.71 27.48
CA VAL A 434 10.48 3.90 26.44
C VAL A 434 9.56 5.08 26.75
N THR A 435 9.00 5.15 27.96
CA THR A 435 8.10 6.26 28.34
C THR A 435 8.86 7.51 28.79
N ARG A 436 10.16 7.39 29.07
CA ARG A 436 11.04 8.43 29.64
C ARG A 436 10.66 8.84 31.07
N GLU A 437 9.84 8.05 31.74
CA GLU A 437 9.49 8.26 33.15
C GLU A 437 10.62 7.76 34.05
N ILE A 438 10.91 8.54 35.09
CA ILE A 438 12.01 8.28 36.02
C ILE A 438 11.50 8.46 37.44
N ILE A 439 11.76 7.47 38.29
CA ILE A 439 11.48 7.50 39.72
C ILE A 439 12.81 7.57 40.45
N ILE A 440 12.98 8.61 41.27
CA ILE A 440 14.13 8.76 42.17
C ILE A 440 13.75 8.10 43.50
N LEU A 441 14.56 7.14 43.94
CA LEU A 441 14.33 6.45 45.21
C LEU A 441 14.88 7.30 46.37
N PRO A 442 14.21 7.30 47.53
CA PRO A 442 14.66 8.07 48.68
C PRO A 442 16.04 7.57 49.14
N ARG A 443 16.92 8.52 49.44
CA ARG A 443 18.25 8.26 49.97
C ARG A 443 18.15 7.59 51.34
N GLN A 444 18.91 6.52 51.54
CA GLN A 444 19.15 5.98 52.88
C GLN A 444 20.39 6.64 53.47
N GLN A 445 20.29 7.24 54.65
CA GLN A 445 21.47 7.71 55.39
C GLN A 445 22.28 6.51 55.87
N GLN A 446 23.53 6.40 55.44
CA GLN A 446 24.38 5.25 55.74
C GLN A 446 25.40 5.57 56.85
N LYS A 447 25.55 4.64 57.79
CA LYS A 447 26.51 4.71 58.91
C LYS A 447 27.86 4.13 58.47
N TYR A 448 28.69 4.87 57.73
CA TYR A 448 30.02 4.37 57.34
C TYR A 448 31.10 4.61 58.39
N ARG A 449 31.89 3.57 58.67
CA ARG A 449 33.30 3.70 59.09
C ARG A 449 34.17 3.79 57.84
N GLN A 450 35.27 4.54 57.91
CA GLN A 450 36.16 4.85 56.78
C GLN A 450 36.61 3.56 56.04
N GLY A 451 36.23 3.39 54.76
CA GLY A 451 36.62 2.25 53.92
C GLY A 451 35.71 2.03 52.69
N PHE A 452 36.20 1.31 51.68
CA PHE A 452 35.44 0.89 50.49
C PHE A 452 34.27 -0.02 50.91
N SER A 453 33.04 0.44 50.72
CA SER A 453 31.84 -0.39 50.91
C SER A 453 31.41 -0.98 49.57
N SER A 454 31.11 -2.28 49.56
CA SER A 454 30.54 -2.97 48.40
C SER A 454 29.01 -2.87 48.45
N PHE A 455 28.40 -2.52 47.31
CA PHE A 455 26.95 -2.47 47.14
C PHE A 455 26.51 -3.39 46.03
N PHE A 456 25.47 -4.18 46.30
CA PHE A 456 24.83 -5.03 45.31
C PHE A 456 23.35 -4.71 45.28
N TYR A 457 22.79 -4.69 44.07
CA TYR A 457 21.38 -4.43 43.88
C TYR A 457 20.73 -5.58 43.11
N GLY A 458 19.46 -5.81 43.41
CA GLY A 458 18.55 -6.65 42.62
C GLY A 458 17.28 -5.87 42.33
N PHE A 459 16.69 -6.06 41.16
CA PHE A 459 15.41 -5.46 40.79
C PHE A 459 14.48 -6.50 40.20
N GLY A 460 13.29 -6.62 40.76
CA GLY A 460 12.36 -7.69 40.47
C GLY A 460 10.92 -7.29 40.73
N VAL A 461 9.97 -8.16 40.39
CA VAL A 461 8.54 -7.93 40.56
C VAL A 461 7.92 -9.15 41.22
N SER A 462 7.04 -8.98 42.19
CA SER A 462 6.32 -10.12 42.76
C SER A 462 5.19 -10.54 41.81
N SER A 463 5.18 -11.78 41.34
CA SER A 463 4.08 -12.31 40.52
C SER A 463 2.74 -12.30 41.25
N LEU A 464 2.76 -12.47 42.59
CA LEU A 464 1.57 -12.48 43.44
C LEU A 464 0.94 -11.09 43.61
N THR A 465 1.76 -10.06 43.85
CA THR A 465 1.26 -8.70 44.16
C THR A 465 1.37 -7.71 43.00
N GLY A 466 2.13 -8.04 41.95
CA GLY A 466 2.48 -7.13 40.86
C GLY A 466 3.44 -5.99 41.27
N GLU A 467 3.90 -5.98 42.53
CA GLU A 467 4.72 -4.91 43.06
C GLU A 467 6.19 -5.07 42.66
N TYR A 468 6.76 -4.00 42.09
CA TYR A 468 8.18 -3.92 41.81
C TYR A 468 8.97 -3.65 43.09
N LYS A 469 10.10 -4.35 43.25
CA LYS A 469 10.95 -4.29 44.44
C LYS A 469 12.41 -4.12 44.05
N VAL A 470 13.07 -3.17 44.70
CA VAL A 470 14.52 -2.98 44.64
C VAL A 470 15.12 -3.54 45.92
N VAL A 471 16.01 -4.51 45.79
CA VAL A 471 16.78 -5.06 46.90
C VAL A 471 18.16 -4.42 46.87
N LYS A 472 18.60 -3.90 48.01
CA LYS A 472 19.91 -3.33 48.22
C LYS A 472 20.64 -4.12 49.30
N LEU A 473 21.81 -4.63 48.95
CA LEU A 473 22.74 -5.26 49.87
C LEU A 473 23.89 -4.28 50.13
N SER A 474 24.13 -3.96 51.39
CA SER A 474 25.20 -3.04 51.80
C SER A 474 26.08 -3.67 52.87
N GLN A 475 27.38 -3.43 52.80
CA GLN A 475 28.36 -3.92 53.77
C GLN A 475 28.88 -2.78 54.66
N PRO A 476 28.21 -2.43 55.78
CA PRO A 476 28.69 -1.40 56.71
C PRO A 476 29.84 -1.89 57.63
N GLY A 477 30.15 -3.19 57.62
CA GLY A 477 31.18 -3.84 58.45
C GLY A 477 31.55 -5.24 57.94
N VAL A 478 31.57 -6.25 58.81
CA VAL A 478 31.90 -7.65 58.42
C VAL A 478 30.71 -8.35 57.76
N SER A 479 29.47 -8.00 58.14
CA SER A 479 28.23 -8.60 57.64
C SER A 479 27.54 -7.76 56.55
N LEU A 480 26.88 -8.43 55.61
CA LEU A 480 26.01 -7.81 54.61
C LEU A 480 24.60 -7.59 55.18
N GLU A 481 24.07 -6.37 55.06
CA GLU A 481 22.70 -6.03 55.43
C GLU A 481 21.81 -5.92 54.19
N THR A 482 20.56 -6.38 54.32
CA THR A 482 19.57 -6.36 53.24
C THR A 482 18.50 -5.31 53.51
N ASN A 483 18.30 -4.42 52.53
CA ASN A 483 17.21 -3.45 52.51
C ASN A 483 16.35 -3.68 51.26
N VAL A 484 15.04 -3.54 51.39
CA VAL A 484 14.11 -3.68 50.27
C VAL A 484 13.25 -2.44 50.16
N TYR A 485 13.09 -1.95 48.94
CA TYR A 485 12.18 -0.86 48.60
C TYR A 485 11.09 -1.40 47.69
N THR A 486 9.83 -1.20 48.08
CA THR A 486 8.68 -1.52 47.24
C THR A 486 8.21 -0.27 46.52
N LEU A 487 8.19 -0.28 45.19
CA LEU A 487 7.68 0.82 44.38
C LEU A 487 6.20 1.05 44.70
N GLY A 488 5.83 2.30 44.97
CA GLY A 488 4.48 2.70 45.42
C GLY A 488 4.39 3.01 46.92
N THR A 489 5.06 2.24 47.78
CA THR A 489 5.08 2.47 49.25
C THR A 489 6.00 3.60 49.68
N ARG A 490 6.98 3.97 48.83
CA ARG A 490 7.97 5.03 49.05
C ARG A 490 8.83 4.88 50.31
N GLN A 491 8.96 3.68 50.86
CA GLN A 491 9.78 3.42 52.04
C GLN A 491 10.71 2.22 51.86
N TRP A 492 11.89 2.31 52.48
CA TRP A 492 12.81 1.19 52.61
C TRP A 492 12.51 0.40 53.89
N ARG A 493 12.49 -0.93 53.79
CA ARG A 493 12.43 -1.85 54.94
C ARG A 493 13.75 -2.61 55.06
N ASN A 494 14.28 -2.70 56.28
CA ASN A 494 15.46 -3.52 56.56
C ASN A 494 15.02 -4.96 56.87
N LEU A 495 15.70 -5.94 56.28
CA LEU A 495 15.41 -7.37 56.46
C LEU A 495 16.47 -8.11 57.29
N GLY A 496 17.48 -7.40 57.82
CA GLY A 496 18.55 -7.99 58.60
C GLY A 496 19.76 -8.45 57.78
N GLN A 497 20.57 -9.32 58.39
CA GLN A 497 21.86 -9.76 57.86
C GLN A 497 21.74 -10.96 56.91
N VAL A 498 22.56 -10.98 55.87
CA VAL A 498 22.68 -12.13 54.95
C VAL A 498 23.59 -13.19 55.58
N PRO A 499 23.17 -14.47 55.63
CA PRO A 499 23.93 -15.53 56.29
C PRO A 499 25.18 -16.01 55.52
N TYR A 500 25.41 -15.52 54.29
CA TYR A 500 26.51 -15.95 53.41
C TYR A 500 27.24 -14.76 52.77
N PRO A 501 28.55 -14.85 52.51
CA PRO A 501 29.28 -13.82 51.79
C PRO A 501 28.88 -13.83 50.31
N ILE A 502 28.44 -12.70 49.76
CA ILE A 502 28.08 -12.57 48.34
C ILE A 502 29.27 -11.95 47.58
N ARG A 503 29.73 -12.61 46.51
CA ARG A 503 30.84 -12.15 45.66
C ARG A 503 30.34 -11.35 44.47
N ALA A 504 30.74 -10.08 44.46
CA ALA A 504 30.98 -9.22 43.29
C ALA A 504 29.98 -9.29 42.10
N SER A 505 28.68 -9.44 42.34
CA SER A 505 27.67 -9.46 41.27
C SER A 505 26.32 -8.90 41.69
N ASN A 506 25.60 -8.31 40.73
CA ASN A 506 24.23 -7.85 40.92
C ASN A 506 23.26 -9.05 40.92
N GLY A 507 22.14 -8.91 41.62
CA GLY A 507 21.12 -9.95 41.68
C GLY A 507 20.35 -10.05 40.38
N SER A 508 20.36 -11.24 39.77
CA SER A 508 19.51 -11.53 38.61
C SER A 508 18.15 -12.03 39.09
N PHE A 509 17.07 -11.48 38.56
CA PHE A 509 15.72 -11.85 38.95
C PHE A 509 15.13 -12.90 38.00
N LEU A 510 14.68 -14.03 38.54
CA LEU A 510 13.99 -15.08 37.79
C LEU A 510 12.98 -15.80 38.70
N ASN A 511 11.77 -16.03 38.20
CA ASN A 511 10.71 -16.79 38.91
C ASN A 511 10.49 -16.35 40.37
N ASP A 512 10.32 -15.05 40.63
CA ASP A 512 10.17 -14.46 41.98
C ASP A 512 11.37 -14.55 42.91
N HIS A 513 12.52 -14.99 42.41
CA HIS A 513 13.74 -15.13 43.20
C HIS A 513 14.87 -14.26 42.63
N PHE A 514 15.70 -13.75 43.54
CA PHE A 514 16.95 -13.10 43.18
C PHE A 514 18.10 -14.09 43.33
N HIS A 515 18.94 -14.16 42.30
CA HIS A 515 20.10 -15.03 42.23
C HIS A 515 21.37 -14.18 42.26
N TRP A 516 22.24 -14.44 43.25
CA TRP A 516 23.53 -13.80 43.40
C TRP A 516 24.65 -14.85 43.38
N ILE A 517 25.84 -14.46 42.94
CA ILE A 517 27.03 -15.31 43.01
C ILE A 517 27.60 -15.22 44.43
N VAL A 518 27.82 -16.38 45.06
CA VAL A 518 28.39 -16.53 46.40
C VAL A 518 29.90 -16.75 46.30
#